data_AF-A0A8T4RY79-F1
#
_entry.id   AF-A0A8T4RY79-F1
#
_cell.length_a   1.000
_cell.length_b   1.000
_cell.length_c   1.000
_cell.angle_alpha   90.00
_cell.angle_beta   90.00
_cell.angle_gamma   90.00
#
_symmetry.space_group_name_H-M   'P 1'
#
loop_
_entity.id
_entity.type
_entity.pdbx_description
1 polymer ?
#
loop_
_entity_poly.entity_id
_entity_poly.type
_entity_poly.pdbx_seq_one_letter_code
_entity_poly.pdbx_strand_id
1 'polypeptide(L)' 'MKHKTSVALDEETIVRMRELVRSGSFRNKSHVMEFAINKFFRELGK' A
#
# COMPACT_ATOMS: atom_id res chain seq x y z
N MET A 1 4.67 -16.84 -2.09
CA MET A 1 3.63 -16.98 -1.04
C MET A 1 3.44 -15.63 -0.36
N LYS A 2 2.21 -15.27 0.05
CA LYS A 2 1.94 -14.00 0.76
C LYS A 2 1.59 -14.29 2.22
N HIS A 3 2.16 -13.50 3.14
CA HIS A 3 1.84 -13.56 4.56
C HIS A 3 0.87 -12.43 4.92
N LYS A 4 -0.04 -12.68 5.87
CA LYS A 4 -0.96 -11.66 6.39
C LYS A 4 -0.28 -10.94 7.56
N THR A 5 -0.39 -9.61 7.57
CA THR A 5 0.08 -8.75 8.66
C THR A 5 -1.02 -7.74 8.97
N SER A 6 -1.14 -7.36 10.24
CA SER A 6 -2.01 -6.26 10.68
C SER A 6 -1.15 -5.05 11.00
N VAL A 7 -1.55 -3.87 10.53
CA VAL A 7 -0.86 -2.60 10.79
C VAL A 7 -1.87 -1.53 11.17
N ALA A 8 -1.46 -0.63 12.06
CA ALA A 8 -2.19 0.61 12.32
C ALA A 8 -1.64 1.70 11.38
N LEU A 9 -2.55 2.48 10.78
CA LEU A 9 -2.25 3.62 9.93
C LEU A 9 -3.18 4.76 10.33
N ASP A 10 -2.74 5.99 10.09
CA ASP A 10 -3.55 7.18 10.25
C ASP A 10 -4.74 7.19 9.28
N GLU A 11 -5.81 7.86 9.68
CA GLU A 11 -7.05 7.92 8.91
C GLU A 11 -6.83 8.52 7.52
N GLU A 12 -6.02 9.58 7.43
CA GLU A 12 -5.71 10.25 6.17
C GLU A 12 -5.06 9.29 5.17
N THR A 13 -4.05 8.52 5.59
CA THR A 13 -3.46 7.46 4.76
C THR A 13 -4.50 6.45 4.30
N ILE A 14 -5.41 6.00 5.17
CA ILE A 14 -6.47 5.05 4.81
C ILE A 14 -7.45 5.63 3.78
N VAL A 15 -7.74 6.94 3.85
CA VAL A 15 -8.59 7.64 2.88
C VAL A 15 -7.89 7.69 1.52
N ARG A 16 -6.64 8.16 1.46
CA ARG A 16 -5.85 8.22 0.21
C ARG A 16 -5.69 6.84 -0.43
N MET A 17 -5.44 5.79 0.36
CA MET A 17 -5.40 4.42 -0.13
C MET A 17 -6.71 3.97 -0.77
N ARG A 18 -7.87 4.36 -0.19
CA ARG A 18 -9.18 4.03 -0.75
C ARG A 18 -9.40 4.72 -2.09
N GLU A 19 -8.98 5.98 -2.23
CA GLU A 19 -9.07 6.72 -3.49
C GLU A 19 -8.25 6.06 -4.60
N LEU A 20 -7.03 5.63 -4.30
CA LEU A 20 -6.16 4.90 -5.25
C LEU A 20 -6.75 3.56 -5.71
N VAL A 21 -7.53 2.88 -4.86
CA VAL A 21 -8.27 1.68 -5.26
C VAL A 21 -9.47 2.06 -6.13
N ARG A 22 -10.19 3.14 -5.78
CA ARG A 22 -11.35 3.63 -6.54
C ARG A 22 -10.98 4.15 -7.93
N SER A 23 -9.79 4.71 -8.11
CA SER A 23 -9.30 5.18 -9.42
C SER A 23 -8.99 4.04 -10.40
N GLY A 24 -9.06 2.78 -9.95
CA GLY A 24 -8.76 1.60 -10.77
C GLY A 24 -7.26 1.31 -10.91
N SER A 25 -6.39 2.16 -10.36
CA SER A 25 -4.93 1.97 -10.41
C SER A 25 -4.46 0.79 -9.55
N PHE A 26 -5.23 0.43 -8.52
CA PHE A 26 -4.90 -0.68 -7.62
C PHE A 26 -6.08 -1.62 -7.39
N ARG A 27 -5.80 -2.92 -7.31
CA ARG A 27 -6.81 -3.99 -7.15
C ARG A 27 -7.48 -3.97 -5.77
N ASN A 28 -6.74 -3.60 -4.73
CA ASN A 28 -7.19 -3.55 -3.33
C ASN A 28 -6.14 -2.84 -2.45
N LYS A 29 -6.46 -2.64 -1.16
CA LYS A 29 -5.57 -2.00 -0.17
C LYS A 29 -4.23 -2.74 -0.02
N SER A 30 -4.23 -4.08 -0.04
CA SER A 30 -3.00 -4.87 0.05
C SER A 30 -2.06 -4.62 -1.12
N HIS A 31 -2.59 -4.44 -2.34
CA HIS A 31 -1.81 -4.10 -3.52
C HIS A 31 -1.16 -2.71 -3.39
N VAL A 32 -1.86 -1.73 -2.81
CA VAL A 32 -1.31 -0.40 -2.51
C VAL A 32 -0.14 -0.51 -1.54
N MET A 33 -0.31 -1.24 -0.43
CA MET A 33 0.75 -1.44 0.57
C MET A 33 1.97 -2.16 -0.02
N GLU A 34 1.73 -3.22 -0.79
CA GLU A 34 2.81 -3.99 -1.43
C GLU A 34 3.61 -3.14 -2.42
N PHE A 35 2.93 -2.29 -3.22
CA PHE A 35 3.59 -1.35 -4.10
C PHE A 35 4.45 -0.34 -3.32
N ALA A 36 3.89 0.28 -2.27
CA ALA A 36 4.59 1.27 -1.46
C ALA A 36 5.84 0.67 -0.78
N ILE A 37 5.72 -0.52 -0.17
CA ILE A 37 6.83 -1.22 0.47
C ILE A 37 7.92 -1.57 -0.55
N ASN A 38 7.54 -2.10 -1.72
CA ASN A 38 8.52 -2.43 -2.77
C ASN A 38 9.21 -1.18 -3.32
N LYS A 39 8.49 -0.07 -3.46
CA LYS A 39 9.07 1.22 -3.86
C LYS A 39 10.08 1.71 -2.81
N PHE A 40 9.70 1.66 -1.54
CA PHE A 40 10.56 2.02 -0.41
C PHE A 40 11.85 1.19 -0.39
N PHE A 41 11.77 -0.14 -0.56
CA PHE A 41 12.97 -0.98 -0.63
C PHE A 41 13.86 -0.70 -1.84
N ARG A 42 13.28 -0.34 -2.99
CA ARG A 42 14.07 0.07 -4.18
C ARG A 42 14.79 1.39 -3.98
N GLU A 43 14.20 2.31 -3.22
CA GLU A 43 14.76 3.63 -2.95
C GLU A 43 15.81 3.61 -1.83
N LEU A 44 15.63 2.78 -0.79
CA LEU A 44 16.60 2.60 0.29
C LEU A 44 17.69 1.56 0.00
N GLY A 45 17.47 0.66 -0.95
CA GLY A 45 18.47 -0.33 -1.39
C GLY A 45 19.57 0.25 -2.30
N LYS A 46 19.74 1.57 -2.29
CA LYS A 46 20.85 2.29 -2.92
C LYS A 46 21.84 2.75 -1.87
#